data_AF-A0A2W1J928-F1
#
_entry.id   AF-A0A2W1J928-F1
#
_cell.length_a   1.000
_cell.length_b   1.000
_cell.length_c   1.000
_cell.angle_alpha   90.00
_cell.angle_beta   90.00
_cell.angle_gamma   90.00
#
_symmetry.space_group_name_H-M   'P 1'
#
loop_
_entity.id
_entity.type
_entity.pdbx_description
1 polymer ?
#
loop_
_entity_poly.entity_id
_entity_poly.type
_entity_poly.pdbx_seq_one_letter_code
_entity_poly.pdbx_strand_id
1 'polypeptide(L)'
;MARPLAEKCRRCAKLSVTEAKEKDCWAGQVCHVRRHGYRNRDRYNKQKKKQYAIATGKIIPEITVAVPATPAAILHLYRVRVDAPLHAIAAELWIGQQQVAKVEPVHCLGWTGMQVKQYSREVLKGFSGQLEDVVLDRFETTVELNPNQCPIRPCPLHPE
;
A
#
# COMPACT_ATOMS: atom_id res chain seq x y z
N MET A 1 -20.56 -11.47 35.69
CA MET A 1 -20.40 -10.37 36.68
C MET A 1 -18.92 -10.11 36.95
N ALA A 2 -18.50 -8.86 37.10
CA ALA A 2 -17.12 -8.53 37.46
C ALA A 2 -16.86 -8.92 38.93
N ARG A 3 -15.73 -9.58 39.22
CA ARG A 3 -15.36 -9.91 40.60
C ARG A 3 -15.19 -8.62 41.42
N PRO A 4 -15.77 -8.54 42.63
CA PRO A 4 -15.67 -7.36 43.49
C PRO A 4 -14.20 -7.04 43.81
N LEU A 5 -13.91 -5.74 43.95
CA LEU A 5 -12.58 -5.23 44.26
C LEU A 5 -12.28 -5.43 45.75
N ALA A 6 -11.27 -6.24 46.08
CA ALA A 6 -10.75 -6.31 47.45
C ALA A 6 -9.84 -5.09 47.71
N GLU A 7 -10.40 -4.06 48.34
CA GLU A 7 -9.72 -2.76 48.51
C GLU A 7 -8.42 -2.88 49.33
N LYS A 8 -8.35 -3.78 50.31
CA LYS A 8 -7.12 -4.09 51.08
C LYS A 8 -5.99 -4.57 50.16
N CYS A 9 -6.28 -5.55 49.28
CA CYS A 9 -5.31 -6.08 48.34
C CYS A 9 -4.94 -5.05 47.25
N ARG A 10 -5.89 -4.21 46.84
CA ARG A 10 -5.65 -3.12 45.89
C ARG A 10 -4.65 -2.09 46.44
N ARG A 11 -4.79 -1.69 47.71
CA ARG A 11 -3.86 -0.78 48.39
C ARG A 11 -2.49 -1.45 48.59
N CYS A 12 -2.47 -2.70 49.07
CA CYS A 12 -1.25 -3.49 49.22
C CYS A 12 -0.48 -3.69 47.91
N ALA A 13 -1.18 -3.76 46.76
CA ALA A 13 -0.55 -3.84 45.45
C ALA A 13 0.28 -2.60 45.10
N LYS A 14 0.00 -1.42 45.66
CA LYS A 14 0.78 -0.20 45.39
C LYS A 14 2.09 -0.13 46.17
N LEU A 15 2.18 -0.79 47.32
CA LEU A 15 3.37 -0.82 48.17
C LEU A 15 4.57 -1.51 47.49
N SER A 16 5.76 -1.42 48.06
CA SER A 16 6.88 -2.29 47.70
C SER A 16 6.59 -3.76 48.08
N VAL A 17 7.41 -4.70 47.60
CA VAL A 17 7.23 -6.13 47.96
C VAL A 17 7.61 -6.38 49.42
N THR A 18 8.62 -5.68 49.93
CA THR A 18 9.10 -5.79 51.32
C THR A 18 8.02 -5.36 52.31
N GLU A 19 7.45 -4.17 52.15
CA GLU A 19 6.35 -3.66 52.99
C GLU A 19 5.08 -4.52 52.90
N ALA A 20 4.87 -5.20 51.77
CA ALA A 20 3.73 -6.08 51.59
C ALA A 20 3.92 -7.43 52.30
N LYS A 21 5.16 -7.92 52.44
CA LYS A 21 5.49 -9.16 53.15
C LYS A 21 5.30 -9.05 54.66
N GLU A 22 5.48 -7.86 55.21
CA GLU A 22 5.25 -7.56 56.63
C GLU A 22 3.77 -7.61 57.03
N LYS A 23 2.85 -7.70 56.06
CA LYS A 23 1.42 -7.85 56.35
C LYS A 23 1.09 -9.28 56.77
N ASP A 24 0.31 -9.40 57.82
CA ASP A 24 -0.14 -10.64 58.47
C ASP A 24 -0.96 -11.55 57.54
N CYS A 25 -1.50 -11.02 56.44
CA CYS A 25 -2.25 -11.78 55.42
C CYS A 25 -1.42 -12.17 54.18
N TRP A 26 -0.09 -12.04 54.22
CA TRP A 26 0.77 -12.38 53.10
C TRP A 26 0.83 -13.90 52.84
N ALA A 27 0.37 -14.32 51.65
CA ALA A 27 0.26 -15.72 51.23
C ALA A 27 1.23 -16.07 50.07
N GLY A 28 2.49 -15.65 50.16
CA GLY A 28 3.55 -16.03 49.21
C GLY A 28 3.23 -15.68 47.75
N GLN A 29 3.34 -16.65 46.84
CA GLN A 29 3.16 -16.46 45.39
C GLN A 29 1.76 -15.98 45.00
N VAL A 30 0.72 -16.38 45.74
CA VAL A 30 -0.65 -15.94 45.48
C VAL A 30 -0.76 -14.42 45.64
N CYS A 31 -0.10 -13.86 46.66
CA CYS A 31 -0.04 -12.41 46.87
C CYS A 31 0.76 -11.71 45.76
N HIS A 32 1.87 -12.30 45.29
CA HIS A 32 2.62 -11.75 44.16
C HIS A 32 1.76 -11.59 42.89
N VAL A 33 1.09 -12.68 42.47
CA VAL A 33 0.23 -12.68 41.28
C VAL A 33 -0.94 -11.71 41.44
N ARG A 34 -1.60 -11.71 42.61
CA ARG A 34 -2.70 -10.77 42.90
C ARG A 34 -2.24 -9.32 42.81
N ARG A 35 -1.09 -8.97 43.40
CA ARG A 35 -0.56 -7.61 43.37
C ARG A 35 -0.22 -7.15 41.96
N HIS A 36 0.40 -8.01 41.15
CA HIS A 36 0.62 -7.73 39.73
C HIS A 36 -0.71 -7.48 39.00
N GLY A 37 -1.70 -8.36 39.21
CA GLY A 37 -3.03 -8.23 38.62
C GLY A 37 -3.72 -6.91 39.02
N TYR A 38 -3.67 -6.52 40.29
CA TYR A 38 -4.25 -5.26 40.76
C TYR A 38 -3.53 -4.03 40.20
N ARG A 39 -2.20 -4.05 40.05
CA ARG A 39 -1.43 -2.95 39.44
C ARG A 39 -1.81 -2.71 37.98
N ASN A 40 -1.99 -3.78 37.21
CA ASN A 40 -2.23 -3.69 35.77
C ASN A 40 -3.73 -3.78 35.39
N ARG A 41 -4.64 -3.93 36.36
CA ARG A 41 -6.08 -4.13 36.14
C ARG A 41 -6.68 -3.06 35.24
N ASP A 42 -6.38 -1.79 35.49
CA ASP A 42 -6.96 -0.68 34.72
C ASP A 42 -6.46 -0.69 33.27
N ARG A 43 -5.17 -0.97 33.06
CA ARG A 43 -4.57 -1.15 31.73
C ARG A 43 -5.23 -2.30 30.97
N TYR A 44 -5.35 -3.48 31.58
CA TYR A 44 -5.98 -4.65 30.95
C TYR A 44 -7.46 -4.42 30.67
N ASN A 45 -8.20 -3.78 31.59
CA ASN A 45 -9.61 -3.46 31.38
C ASN A 45 -9.79 -2.44 30.24
N LYS A 46 -8.93 -1.42 30.16
CA LYS A 46 -8.93 -0.45 29.06
C LYS A 46 -8.64 -1.14 27.73
N GLN A 47 -7.65 -2.03 27.69
CA GLN A 47 -7.31 -2.81 26.49
C GLN A 47 -8.47 -3.72 26.07
N LYS A 48 -9.07 -4.46 27.01
CA LYS A 48 -10.21 -5.35 26.73
C LYS A 48 -11.44 -4.59 26.24
N LYS A 49 -11.74 -3.42 26.83
CA LYS A 49 -12.82 -2.53 26.36
C LYS A 49 -12.54 -2.02 24.94
N LYS A 50 -11.30 -1.61 24.64
CA LYS A 50 -10.89 -1.18 23.29
C LYS A 50 -11.06 -2.31 22.28
N GLN A 51 -10.56 -3.51 22.59
CA GLN A 51 -10.70 -4.68 21.72
C GLN A 51 -12.16 -5.06 21.48
N TYR A 52 -12.99 -5.05 22.53
CA TYR A 52 -14.43 -5.30 22.40
C TYR A 52 -15.12 -4.24 21.52
N ALA A 53 -14.78 -2.96 21.70
CA ALA A 53 -15.34 -1.88 20.89
C ALA A 53 -14.94 -2.01 19.41
N ILE A 54 -13.72 -2.48 19.11
CA ILE A 54 -13.28 -2.82 17.75
C ILE A 54 -14.06 -4.03 17.21
N ALA A 55 -14.09 -5.14 17.95
CA ALA A 55 -14.75 -6.38 17.53
C ALA A 55 -16.26 -6.24 17.32
N THR A 56 -16.91 -5.32 18.04
CA THR A 56 -18.35 -5.04 17.91
C THR A 56 -18.67 -3.88 16.97
N GLY A 57 -17.67 -3.32 16.28
CA GLY A 57 -17.86 -2.20 15.35
C GLY A 57 -18.21 -0.86 15.99
N LYS A 58 -18.16 -0.74 17.32
CA LYS A 58 -18.33 0.54 18.04
C LYS A 58 -17.18 1.52 17.80
N ILE A 59 -16.01 0.99 17.47
CA ILE A 59 -14.83 1.75 17.04
C ILE A 59 -14.32 1.08 15.78
N ILE A 60 -14.29 1.81 14.67
CA ILE A 60 -13.59 1.39 13.47
C ILE A 60 -12.19 2.04 13.54
N PRO A 61 -11.11 1.25 13.67
CA PRO A 61 -9.78 1.82 13.66
C PRO A 61 -9.47 2.34 12.25
N GLU A 62 -9.16 3.62 12.14
CA GLU A 62 -8.61 4.19 10.92
C GLU A 62 -7.16 3.73 10.77
N ILE A 63 -6.83 3.10 9.64
CA ILE A 63 -5.48 2.67 9.30
C ILE A 63 -5.07 3.47 8.08
N THR A 64 -4.15 4.40 8.25
CA THR A 64 -3.53 5.13 7.14
C THR A 64 -2.28 4.38 6.72
N VAL A 65 -2.22 3.99 5.44
CA VAL A 65 -1.05 3.37 4.82
C VAL A 65 -0.51 4.37 3.80
N ALA A 66 0.77 4.72 3.92
CA ALA A 66 1.41 5.59 2.96
C ALA A 66 1.49 4.90 1.59
N VAL A 67 1.03 5.58 0.54
CA VAL A 67 1.13 5.09 -0.84
C VAL A 67 2.53 5.40 -1.36
N PRO A 68 3.30 4.41 -1.86
CA PRO A 68 4.60 4.66 -2.44
C PRO A 68 4.46 5.46 -3.75
N ALA A 69 5.31 6.47 -3.92
CA ALA A 69 5.39 7.29 -5.14
C ALA A 69 6.43 6.74 -6.12
N THR A 70 6.28 5.48 -6.52
CA THR A 70 7.21 4.84 -7.46
C THR A 70 6.86 5.22 -8.90
N PRO A 71 7.83 5.70 -9.71
CA PRO A 71 7.60 5.93 -11.13
C PRO A 71 7.27 4.62 -11.87
N ALA A 72 6.30 4.68 -12.76
CA ALA A 72 5.87 3.56 -13.59
C ALA A 72 5.64 4.03 -15.03
N ALA A 73 6.42 3.50 -15.96
CA ALA A 73 6.19 3.69 -17.39
C ALA A 73 5.29 2.58 -17.94
N ILE A 74 4.24 2.96 -18.65
CA ILE A 74 3.26 2.06 -19.26
C ILE A 74 3.35 2.22 -20.78
N LEU A 75 3.49 1.11 -21.50
CA LEU A 75 3.49 1.07 -22.96
C LEU A 75 2.11 0.64 -23.46
N HIS A 76 1.56 1.35 -24.44
CA HIS A 76 0.32 0.99 -25.11
C HIS A 76 0.63 0.56 -26.54
N LEU A 77 0.22 -0.65 -26.89
CA LEU A 77 0.38 -1.23 -28.23
C LEU A 77 -0.99 -1.44 -28.85
N TYR A 78 -1.26 -0.78 -29.96
CA TYR A 78 -2.50 -0.95 -30.71
C TYR A 78 -2.30 -2.09 -31.71
N ARG A 79 -2.74 -3.30 -31.37
CA ARG A 79 -2.64 -4.50 -32.21
C ARG A 79 -3.72 -5.52 -31.87
N VAL A 80 -4.11 -6.34 -32.84
CA VAL A 80 -5.16 -7.37 -32.62
C VAL A 80 -4.64 -8.52 -31.76
N ARG A 81 -3.38 -8.89 -31.94
CA ARG A 81 -2.69 -10.00 -31.27
C ARG A 81 -1.18 -9.79 -31.32
N VAL A 82 -0.42 -10.56 -30.54
CA VAL A 82 1.03 -10.39 -30.37
C VAL A 82 1.82 -10.50 -31.68
N ASP A 83 1.40 -11.40 -32.56
CA ASP A 83 2.02 -11.69 -33.87
C ASP A 83 1.46 -10.82 -35.00
N ALA A 84 0.41 -10.03 -34.74
CA ALA A 84 -0.13 -9.11 -35.74
C ALA A 84 0.78 -7.88 -35.90
N PRO A 85 0.77 -7.25 -37.09
CA PRO A 85 1.42 -5.96 -37.28
C PRO A 85 0.96 -4.94 -36.25
N LEU A 86 1.91 -4.19 -35.70
CA LEU A 86 1.62 -3.10 -34.77
C LEU A 86 1.02 -1.92 -35.55
N HIS A 87 -0.18 -1.49 -35.16
CA HIS A 87 -0.84 -0.36 -35.80
C HIS A 87 -0.31 0.97 -35.29
N ALA A 88 -0.24 1.12 -33.97
CA ALA A 88 0.26 2.32 -33.31
C ALA A 88 0.89 2.00 -31.95
N ILE A 89 1.70 2.91 -31.44
CA ILE A 89 2.34 2.85 -30.11
C ILE A 89 2.14 4.16 -29.36
N ALA A 90 1.90 4.08 -28.06
CA ALA A 90 1.84 5.23 -27.16
C ALA A 90 2.46 4.85 -25.81
N ALA A 91 2.75 5.83 -24.96
CA ALA A 91 3.26 5.54 -23.63
C ALA A 91 2.90 6.61 -22.62
N GLU A 92 2.88 6.23 -21.35
CA GLU A 92 2.58 7.12 -20.24
C GLU A 92 3.56 6.89 -19.09
N LEU A 93 3.87 7.96 -18.37
CA LEU A 93 4.65 7.94 -17.14
C LEU A 93 3.78 8.38 -15.97
N TRP A 94 3.70 7.53 -14.96
CA TRP A 94 2.93 7.76 -13.75
C TRP A 94 3.83 7.79 -12.53
N ILE A 95 3.52 8.64 -11.54
CA ILE A 95 4.12 8.61 -10.20
C ILE A 95 2.97 8.52 -9.20
N GLY A 96 2.82 7.37 -8.56
CA GLY A 96 1.64 7.08 -7.74
C GLY A 96 0.36 7.14 -8.57
N GLN A 97 -0.51 8.12 -8.30
CA GLN A 97 -1.80 8.31 -8.99
C GLN A 97 -1.80 9.48 -9.98
N GLN A 98 -0.65 10.10 -10.25
CA GLN A 98 -0.54 11.25 -11.13
C GLN A 98 0.20 10.87 -12.41
N GLN A 99 -0.39 11.19 -13.56
CA GLN A 99 0.28 11.14 -14.85
C GLN A 99 1.23 12.33 -14.97
N VAL A 100 2.52 12.07 -15.12
CA VAL A 100 3.57 13.10 -15.14
C VAL A 100 4.03 13.39 -16.56
N ALA A 101 4.02 12.39 -17.44
CA ALA A 101 4.32 12.59 -18.86
C ALA A 101 3.54 11.60 -19.73
N LYS A 102 3.41 11.93 -21.00
CA LYS A 102 2.85 11.04 -22.02
C LYS A 102 3.52 11.24 -23.37
N VAL A 103 3.55 10.16 -24.14
CA VAL A 103 3.87 10.16 -25.56
C VAL A 103 2.59 9.82 -26.28
N GLU A 104 2.09 10.79 -27.05
CA GLU A 104 0.88 10.62 -27.84
C GLU A 104 1.03 9.44 -28.83
N PRO A 105 -0.07 8.74 -29.15
CA PRO A 105 -0.02 7.63 -30.07
C PRO A 105 0.57 8.02 -31.44
N VAL A 106 1.46 7.17 -31.96
CA VAL A 106 2.05 7.30 -33.31
C VAL A 106 1.78 6.04 -34.11
N HIS A 107 1.34 6.19 -35.36
CA HIS A 107 1.18 5.06 -36.28
C HIS A 107 2.53 4.40 -36.58
N CYS A 108 2.57 3.07 -36.53
CA CYS A 108 3.76 2.27 -36.80
C CYS A 108 3.74 1.62 -38.20
N LEU A 109 2.90 2.11 -39.12
CA LEU A 109 2.80 1.56 -40.47
C LEU A 109 4.17 1.64 -41.17
N GLY A 110 4.71 0.49 -41.59
CA GLY A 110 6.02 0.38 -42.23
C GLY A 110 7.21 0.26 -41.27
N TRP A 111 6.99 0.26 -39.95
CA TRP A 111 8.06 0.06 -38.98
C TRP A 111 8.40 -1.43 -38.83
N THR A 112 9.68 -1.72 -38.77
CA THR A 112 10.20 -3.04 -38.40
C THR A 112 10.15 -3.25 -36.89
N GLY A 113 10.19 -4.50 -36.43
CA GLY A 113 10.27 -4.81 -35.00
C GLY A 113 11.50 -4.20 -34.31
N MET A 114 12.59 -3.95 -35.05
CA MET A 114 13.78 -3.26 -34.52
C MET A 114 13.49 -1.77 -34.28
N GLN A 115 12.81 -1.10 -35.21
CA GLN A 115 12.43 0.31 -35.06
C GLN A 115 11.45 0.52 -33.90
N VAL A 116 10.47 -0.39 -33.74
CA VAL A 116 9.54 -0.35 -32.59
C VAL A 116 10.30 -0.46 -31.27
N LYS A 117 11.24 -1.42 -31.17
CA LYS A 117 12.08 -1.59 -29.96
C LYS A 117 12.96 -0.37 -29.70
N GLN A 118 13.54 0.20 -30.74
CA GLN A 118 14.38 1.39 -30.64
C GLN A 118 13.58 2.60 -30.15
N TYR A 119 12.42 2.85 -30.77
CA TYR A 119 11.51 3.90 -30.35
C TYR A 119 11.06 3.73 -28.89
N SER A 120 10.73 2.50 -28.48
CA SER A 120 10.35 2.19 -27.10
C SER A 120 11.46 2.52 -26.09
N ARG A 121 12.73 2.31 -26.45
CA ARG A 121 13.89 2.72 -25.61
C ARG A 121 14.06 4.23 -25.55
N GLU A 122 13.85 4.92 -26.67
CA GLU A 122 13.91 6.38 -26.73
C GLU A 122 12.82 7.03 -25.87
N VAL A 123 11.62 6.44 -25.86
CA VAL A 123 10.54 6.81 -24.94
C VAL A 123 10.97 6.66 -23.48
N LEU A 124 11.52 5.51 -23.08
CA LEU A 124 12.01 5.29 -21.71
C LEU A 124 13.13 6.26 -21.34
N LYS A 125 14.03 6.58 -22.27
CA LYS A 125 15.06 7.59 -22.08
C LYS A 125 14.47 8.99 -21.89
N GLY A 126 13.45 9.35 -22.67
CA GLY A 126 12.72 10.60 -22.55
C GLY A 126 12.03 10.73 -21.19
N PHE A 127 11.35 9.67 -20.74
CA PHE A 127 10.74 9.60 -19.41
C PHE A 127 11.76 9.63 -18.28
N SER A 128 12.89 8.94 -18.41
CA SER A 128 13.98 9.00 -17.42
C SER A 128 14.51 10.42 -17.27
N GLY A 129 14.56 11.21 -18.36
CA GLY A 129 14.94 12.62 -18.30
C GLY A 129 13.93 13.53 -17.59
N GLN A 130 12.71 13.06 -17.32
CA GLN A 130 11.71 13.76 -16.50
C GLN A 130 11.81 13.42 -15.00
N LEU A 131 12.70 12.48 -14.65
CA LEU A 131 12.91 12.01 -13.29
C LEU A 131 14.29 12.46 -12.82
N GLU A 132 14.42 12.83 -11.54
CA GLU A 132 15.70 13.33 -11.01
C GLU A 132 16.71 12.19 -10.79
N ASP A 133 16.33 11.15 -10.04
CA ASP A 133 17.25 10.10 -9.59
C ASP A 133 16.86 8.68 -10.04
N VAL A 134 15.95 8.56 -11.02
CA VAL A 134 15.42 7.27 -11.46
C VAL A 134 15.60 7.08 -12.96
N VAL A 135 16.35 6.05 -13.33
CA VAL A 135 16.48 5.60 -14.72
C VAL A 135 15.51 4.46 -14.96
N LEU A 136 14.65 4.63 -15.96
CA LEU A 136 13.71 3.61 -16.41
C LEU A 136 14.38 2.76 -17.49
N ASP A 137 14.64 1.50 -17.18
CA ASP A 137 15.24 0.52 -18.09
C ASP A 137 14.19 -0.34 -18.82
N ARG A 138 12.97 -0.40 -18.28
CA ARG A 138 11.85 -1.17 -18.79
C ARG A 138 10.52 -0.45 -18.55
N PHE A 139 9.51 -0.86 -19.30
CA PHE A 139 8.12 -0.55 -18.98
C PHE A 139 7.65 -1.49 -17.88
N GLU A 140 6.93 -0.95 -16.89
CA GLU A 140 6.36 -1.75 -15.80
C GLU A 140 5.17 -2.58 -16.30
N THR A 141 4.45 -2.07 -17.30
CA THR A 141 3.35 -2.79 -17.94
C THR A 141 3.26 -2.44 -19.42
N THR A 142 2.85 -3.43 -20.22
CA THR A 142 2.46 -3.24 -21.61
C THR A 142 0.99 -3.58 -21.75
N VAL A 143 0.20 -2.65 -22.28
CA VAL A 143 -1.23 -2.77 -22.51
C VAL A 143 -1.47 -2.95 -24.00
N GLU A 144 -2.16 -4.03 -24.37
CA GLU A 144 -2.59 -4.24 -25.75
C GLU A 144 -4.01 -3.70 -25.94
N LEU A 145 -4.17 -2.83 -26.91
CA LEU A 145 -5.43 -2.20 -27.28
C LEU A 145 -5.81 -2.62 -28.70
N ASN A 146 -7.11 -2.68 -28.97
CA ASN A 146 -7.58 -3.01 -30.30
C ASN A 146 -7.24 -1.85 -31.27
N PRO A 147 -6.75 -2.10 -32.50
CA PRO A 147 -6.44 -1.04 -33.47
C PRO A 147 -7.61 -0.10 -33.77
N ASN A 148 -8.86 -0.58 -33.64
CA ASN A 148 -10.04 0.25 -33.83
C ASN A 148 -10.18 1.36 -32.78
N GLN A 149 -9.50 1.23 -31.64
CA GLN A 149 -9.45 2.23 -30.57
C GLN A 149 -8.33 3.27 -30.79
N CYS A 150 -7.62 3.22 -31.92
CA CYS A 150 -6.61 4.22 -32.25
C CYS A 150 -7.24 5.63 -32.28
N PRO A 151 -6.70 6.60 -31.52
CA PRO A 151 -7.26 7.95 -31.47
C PRO A 151 -6.72 8.88 -32.56
N ILE A 152 -5.68 8.48 -33.30
CA ILE A 152 -5.04 9.31 -34.33
C ILE A 152 -6.02 9.53 -35.49
N ARG A 153 -6.14 10.75 -36.01
CA ARG A 153 -6.92 11.07 -37.22
C ARG A 153 -6.14 12.00 -38.15
N PRO A 154 -6.11 11.76 -39.47
CA PRO A 154 -6.69 10.59 -40.16
C PRO A 154 -5.92 9.29 -39.85
N CYS A 155 -6.61 8.15 -39.89
CA CYS A 155 -6.05 6.83 -39.59
C CYS A 155 -6.25 5.85 -40.75
N PRO A 156 -5.29 4.95 -41.06
CA PRO A 156 -5.48 3.92 -42.08
C PRO A 156 -6.70 3.01 -41.87
N LEU A 157 -7.16 2.87 -40.62
CA LEU A 157 -8.37 2.10 -40.28
C LEU A 157 -9.62 2.98 -40.20
N HIS A 158 -9.46 4.30 -40.08
CA HIS A 158 -10.51 5.31 -39.99
C HIS A 158 -10.08 6.54 -40.82
N PRO A 159 -10.24 6.50 -42.15
CA PRO A 159 -9.66 7.48 -43.08
C PRO A 159 -10.41 8.82 -43.14
N GLU A 160 -11.52 8.98 -42.40
CA GLU A 160 -12.31 10.21 -42.27
C GLU A 160 -11.78 11.15 -41.17
#